data_AF-A0A645BFK7-F1
#
_entry.id   AF-A0A645BFK7-F1
#
_cell.length_a   1.000
_cell.length_b   1.000
_cell.length_c   1.000
_cell.angle_alpha   90.00
_cell.angle_beta   90.00
_cell.angle_gamma   90.00
#
_symmetry.space_group_name_H-M   'P 1'
#
loop_
_entity.id
_entity.type
_entity.pdbx_description
1 polymer ?
#
loop_
_entity_poly.entity_id
_entity_poly.type
_entity_poly.pdbx_seq_one_letter_code
_entity_poly.pdbx_strand_id
1 'polypeptide(L)' 'MNGALDRTERWNAVVSIVQQTPRTEQRLRKNPLGIYVNGLSWSRELEGNEGAKP' A
#
# COMPACT_ATOMS: atom_id res chain seq x y z
N MET A 1 17.41 -25.00 -12.00
CA MET A 1 16.89 -24.91 -10.62
C MET A 1 15.66 -24.04 -10.69
N ASN A 2 14.49 -24.61 -10.43
CA ASN A 2 13.20 -23.95 -10.69
C ASN A 2 12.92 -22.97 -9.55
N GLY A 3 12.94 -21.67 -9.84
CA GLY A 3 12.51 -20.63 -8.90
C GLY A 3 11.00 -20.72 -8.70
N ALA A 4 10.57 -21.57 -7.79
CA ALA A 4 9.18 -21.65 -7.36
C ALA A 4 8.86 -20.47 -6.43
N LEU A 5 7.64 -19.94 -6.52
CA LEU A 5 7.13 -18.90 -5.62
C LEU A 5 7.24 -19.37 -4.16
N ASP A 6 8.07 -18.68 -3.37
CA ASP A 6 8.41 -19.09 -2.00
C ASP A 6 7.25 -18.88 -1.02
N ARG A 7 6.55 -17.73 -1.09
CA ARG A 7 5.34 -17.46 -0.28
C ARG A 7 4.54 -16.28 -0.82
N THR A 8 3.21 -16.36 -0.68
CA THR A 8 2.30 -15.21 -0.81
C THR A 8 1.91 -14.72 0.58
N GLU A 9 1.97 -13.42 0.81
CA GLU A 9 1.65 -12.80 2.11
C GLU A 9 0.53 -11.78 1.95
N ARG A 10 -0.35 -11.70 2.94
CA ARG A 10 -1.40 -10.67 3.00
C ARG A 10 -0.91 -9.49 3.83
N TRP A 11 -1.16 -8.30 3.31
CA TRP A 11 -0.76 -7.05 3.92
C TRP A 11 -1.96 -6.11 4.00
N ASN A 12 -2.11 -5.45 5.14
CA ASN A 12 -3.05 -4.37 5.33
C ASN A 12 -2.28 -3.05 5.41
N ALA A 13 -2.83 -1.99 4.81
CA ALA A 13 -2.22 -0.67 4.83
C ALA A 13 -3.26 0.39 5.19
N VAL A 14 -2.82 1.36 6.00
CA VAL A 14 -3.53 2.60 6.29
C VAL A 14 -2.73 3.72 5.65
N VAL A 15 -3.40 4.50 4.79
CA VAL A 15 -2.78 5.60 4.06
C VAL A 15 -3.46 6.90 4.46
N SER A 16 -2.66 7.89 4.83
CA SER A 16 -3.11 9.26 5.00
C SER A 16 -2.87 10.02 3.71
N ILE A 17 -3.90 10.72 3.24
CA ILE A 17 -3.83 11.56 2.06
C ILE A 17 -4.15 13.02 2.41
N VAL A 18 -3.55 13.92 1.64
CA VAL A 18 -3.93 15.33 1.59
C VAL A 18 -4.34 15.70 0.18
N GLN A 19 -5.35 16.55 0.07
CA GLN A 19 -5.78 17.10 -1.20
C GLN A 19 -5.20 18.51 -1.37
N GLN A 20 -4.41 18.70 -2.43
CA GLN A 20 -3.82 19.97 -2.79
C GLN A 20 -4.25 20.32 -4.21
N THR A 21 -5.17 21.28 -4.34
CA THR A 21 -5.65 21.73 -5.64
C THR A 21 -4.47 22.15 -6.54
N PRO A 22 -4.31 21.55 -7.73
CA PRO A 22 -3.21 21.90 -8.63
C PRO A 22 -3.39 23.34 -9.12
N ARG A 23 -2.33 24.16 -8.96
CA ARG A 23 -2.32 25.58 -9.36
C ARG A 23 -1.47 25.88 -10.59
N THR A 24 -0.88 24.84 -11.18
CA THR A 24 -0.09 24.94 -12.40
C THR A 24 -0.53 23.89 -13.38
N GLU A 25 -0.46 24.21 -14.67
CA GLU A 25 -0.82 23.31 -15.75
C GLU A 25 -0.02 22.00 -15.68
N GLN A 26 1.28 22.10 -15.41
CA GLN A 26 2.14 20.93 -15.27
C GLN A 26 1.68 20.00 -14.14
N ARG A 27 1.23 20.55 -12.99
CA ARG A 27 0.71 19.73 -11.89
C ARG A 27 -0.68 19.16 -12.20
N LEU A 28 -1.54 19.94 -12.87
CA LEU A 28 -2.86 19.46 -13.30
C LEU A 28 -2.74 18.29 -14.27
N ARG A 29 -1.80 18.34 -15.22
CA ARG A 29 -1.56 17.24 -16.18
C ARG A 29 -1.05 15.97 -15.49
N LYS A 30 -0.20 16.10 -14.47
CA LYS A 30 0.41 14.95 -13.76
C LYS A 30 -0.48 14.37 -12.68
N ASN A 31 -1.26 15.20 -11.99
CA ASN A 31 -2.12 14.82 -10.88
C ASN A 31 -3.37 15.72 -10.85
N PRO A 32 -4.38 15.42 -11.69
CA PRO A 32 -5.55 16.28 -11.84
C PRO A 32 -6.39 16.37 -10.56
N LEU A 33 -6.38 15.33 -9.74
CA LEU A 33 -7.12 15.28 -8.47
C LEU A 33 -6.37 15.98 -7.32
N GLY A 34 -5.08 16.24 -7.50
CA GLY A 34 -4.25 16.85 -6.47
C GLY A 34 -4.12 16.00 -5.20
N ILE A 35 -4.21 14.67 -5.31
CA ILE A 35 -4.12 13.78 -4.15
C ILE A 35 -2.65 13.41 -3.92
N TYR A 36 -2.19 13.56 -2.67
CA TYR A 36 -0.84 13.20 -2.26
C TYR A 36 -0.88 12.36 -0.99
N VAL A 37 -0.01 11.36 -0.89
CA VAL A 37 0.19 10.58 0.33
C VAL A 37 1.10 11.36 1.27
N ASN A 38 0.67 11.55 2.51
CA ASN A 38 1.49 12.19 3.56
C ASN A 38 1.76 11.26 4.75
N GLY A 39 1.14 10.08 4.79
CA GLY A 39 1.40 9.05 5.80
C GLY A 39 1.07 7.66 5.26
N LEU A 40 1.85 6.67 5.68
CA LEU A 40 1.67 5.27 5.31
C LEU A 40 2.09 4.39 6.49
N SER A 41 1.19 3.52 6.90
CA SER A 41 1.47 2.44 7.84
C SER A 41 0.95 1.15 7.23
N TRP A 42 1.70 0.06 7.37
CA TRP A 42 1.24 -1.26 6.96
C TRP A 42 1.55 -2.30 8.03
N SER A 43 0.80 -3.38 8.00
CA SER A 43 1.05 -4.56 8.82
C SER A 43 0.79 -5.80 7.99
N ARG A 44 1.64 -6.81 8.18
CA ARG A 44 1.39 -8.13 7.64
C ARG A 44 0.30 -8.79 8.45
N GLU A 45 -0.66 -9.40 7.78
CA GLU A 45 -1.65 -10.24 8.45
C GLU A 45 -0.97 -11.54 8.88
N LEU A 46 -1.04 -11.86 10.17
CA LEU A 46 -0.61 -13.14 10.69
C LEU A 46 -1.72 -14.15 10.40
N GLU A 47 -1.48 -15.07 9.46
CA GLU A 47 -2.41 -16.17 9.24
C GLU A 47 -2.41 -17.05 10.50
N GLY A 48 -3.54 -17.09 11.19
CA GLY A 48 -3.74 -17.80 12.46
C GLY A 48 -3.77 -19.33 12.33
N ASN A 49 -2.78 -19.93 11.68
CA ASN A 49 -2.55 -21.39 11.71
C ASN A 49 -1.28 -21.77 12.49
N GLU A 50 -0.60 -20.82 13.13
CA GLU A 50 0.49 -21.11 14.08
C GLU A 50 -0.07 -21.55 15.45
N GLY A 51 -1.03 -22.47 15.44
CA GLY A 51 -1.72 -22.99 16.63
C GLY A 51 -2.28 -24.41 16.49
N ALA A 52 -2.21 -25.03 15.31
CA ALA A 52 -2.51 -26.45 15.14
C ALA A 52 -1.21 -27.26 15.07
N LYS A 53 -0.51 -27.36 16.21
CA LYS A 53 0.49 -28.41 16.41
C LYS A 53 -0.20 -29.55 17.18
N PRO A 54 -0.09 -30.81 16.72
CA PRO A 54 -0.84 -31.95 17.27
C PRO A 54 -0.51 -32.24 18.73
#